data_AF-A0A1Q5JSC7-F1
#
_entry.id   AF-A0A1Q5JSC7-F1
#
_cell.length_a   1.000
_cell.length_b   1.000
_cell.length_c   1.000
_cell.angle_alpha   90.00
_cell.angle_beta   90.00
_cell.angle_gamma   90.00
#
_symmetry.space_group_name_H-M   'P 1'
#
loop_
_entity.id
_entity.type
_entity.pdbx_description
1 polymer ?
#
loop_
_entity_poly.entity_id
_entity_poly.type
_entity_poly.pdbx_seq_one_letter_code
_entity_poly.pdbx_strand_id
1 'polypeptide(L)'
;MTSSAAITLHLAAGNTIVALPSGERHRWATTALELAGFTRHQGEAHRLPLGDHVHARATLTHLHETARDCQAKVITSERPYLGDIAVVVAEALPGSWEVEVEHYPDGSIPAHLLEWVWEATPALSALSKSRIPCAAILRDGDGTELLLTERPWNDTYLVGALLPSPDHVEVVGTGAPRTVVATTAHRAAADVRSRLLPEFEQLVLLARLREVQQDLRWVRNAEAGSVDTVDLDAALERFLIHAPYLIEAARRHDGKPLAGPEDAALVRFEILFARFQADAGGQNGGEPDGIDEATALWVESAEDLVDAVRSAILGPAGKPSHSAIATATPPKPPAAVTAPGRTL
;
A
#
# COMPACT_ATOMS: atom_id res chain seq x y z
N MET A 1 24.44 24.75 -10.34
CA MET A 1 24.77 23.55 -9.53
C MET A 1 25.33 22.53 -10.52
N THR A 2 26.54 22.01 -10.31
CA THR A 2 27.13 21.04 -11.24
C THR A 2 26.36 19.74 -11.17
N SER A 3 25.79 19.34 -12.30
CA SER A 3 25.16 18.04 -12.52
C SER A 3 26.13 16.94 -12.10
N SER A 4 25.82 16.24 -11.00
CA SER A 4 26.73 15.31 -10.32
C SER A 4 26.30 13.87 -10.58
N ALA A 5 27.24 13.01 -10.93
CA ALA A 5 27.07 11.55 -10.88
C ALA A 5 27.54 11.04 -9.51
N ALA A 6 26.80 10.11 -8.92
CA ALA A 6 27.15 9.51 -7.64
C ALA A 6 26.91 7.99 -7.67
N ILE A 7 27.67 7.26 -6.85
CA ILE A 7 27.57 5.83 -6.63
C ILE A 7 27.47 5.65 -5.12
N THR A 8 26.35 5.10 -4.64
CA THR A 8 26.20 4.77 -3.22
C THR A 8 26.37 3.27 -3.02
N LEU A 9 27.33 2.88 -2.19
CA LEU A 9 27.65 1.49 -1.86
C LEU A 9 26.98 1.12 -0.54
N HIS A 10 26.14 0.10 -0.57
CA HIS A 10 25.51 -0.50 0.60
C HIS A 10 26.10 -1.89 0.84
N LEU A 11 26.35 -2.21 2.10
CA LEU A 11 26.56 -3.59 2.49
C LEU A 11 25.20 -4.28 2.54
N ALA A 12 25.05 -5.35 1.79
CA ALA A 12 23.84 -6.15 1.75
C ALA A 12 24.05 -7.54 2.37
N ALA A 13 22.95 -8.22 2.66
CA ALA A 13 22.94 -9.60 3.12
C ALA A 13 23.69 -10.53 2.15
N GLY A 14 24.16 -11.68 2.66
CA GLY A 14 24.91 -12.64 1.85
C GLY A 14 26.30 -12.15 1.44
N ASN A 15 26.92 -11.25 2.22
CA ASN A 15 28.28 -10.75 2.01
C ASN A 15 28.46 -10.16 0.60
N THR A 16 27.55 -9.26 0.21
CA THR A 16 27.53 -8.63 -1.11
C THR A 16 27.48 -7.11 -0.95
N ILE A 17 28.16 -6.37 -1.83
CA ILE A 17 27.99 -4.93 -1.95
C ILE A 17 26.96 -4.65 -3.03
N VAL A 18 25.94 -3.86 -2.70
CA VAL A 18 25.00 -3.30 -3.67
C VAL A 18 25.39 -1.86 -3.96
N ALA A 19 25.64 -1.55 -5.21
CA ALA A 19 25.98 -0.23 -5.70
C ALA A 19 24.81 0.38 -6.46
N LEU A 20 24.40 1.57 -6.04
CA LEU A 20 23.29 2.31 -6.62
C LEU A 20 23.81 3.58 -7.32
N PRO A 21 23.73 3.65 -8.66
CA PRO A 21 24.05 4.87 -9.39
C PRO A 21 22.94 5.92 -9.18
N SER A 22 23.33 7.18 -8.99
CA SER A 22 22.37 8.28 -8.82
C SER A 22 22.87 9.63 -9.33
N GLY A 23 21.95 10.58 -9.41
CA GLY A 23 22.16 11.94 -9.88
C GLY A 23 21.83 12.13 -11.36
N GLU A 24 21.78 13.39 -11.80
CA GLU A 24 21.41 13.76 -13.18
C GLU A 24 22.33 13.16 -14.25
N ARG A 25 23.55 12.79 -13.86
CA ARG A 25 24.55 12.13 -14.70
C ARG A 25 24.74 10.66 -14.33
N HIS A 26 23.73 10.01 -13.74
CA HIS A 26 23.80 8.62 -13.24
C HIS A 26 24.33 7.63 -14.28
N ARG A 27 24.12 7.87 -15.59
CA ARG A 27 24.68 7.02 -16.66
C ARG A 27 26.21 6.89 -16.57
N TRP A 28 26.92 7.95 -16.17
CA TRP A 28 28.37 7.89 -15.95
C TRP A 28 28.74 7.08 -14.71
N ALA A 29 27.90 7.12 -13.66
CA ALA A 29 28.05 6.25 -12.50
C ALA A 29 27.82 4.77 -12.86
N THR A 30 26.82 4.48 -13.69
CA THR A 30 26.58 3.14 -14.25
C THR A 30 27.78 2.65 -15.07
N THR A 31 28.31 3.47 -15.99
CA THR A 31 29.50 3.12 -16.78
C THR A 31 30.71 2.82 -15.89
N ALA A 32 30.95 3.62 -14.84
CA ALA A 32 32.04 3.37 -13.90
C ALA A 32 31.90 2.02 -13.18
N LEU A 33 30.67 1.64 -12.79
CA LEU A 33 30.38 0.36 -12.14
C LEU A 33 30.61 -0.83 -13.08
N GLU A 34 30.13 -0.74 -14.32
CA GLU A 34 30.32 -1.78 -15.34
C GLU A 34 31.80 -1.97 -15.68
N LEU A 35 32.56 -0.87 -15.87
CA LEU A 35 34.00 -0.93 -16.13
C LEU A 35 34.80 -1.48 -14.94
N ALA A 36 34.36 -1.20 -13.71
CA ALA A 36 34.97 -1.76 -12.51
C ALA A 36 34.71 -3.28 -12.37
N GLY A 37 33.69 -3.81 -13.05
CA GLY A 37 33.33 -5.23 -13.01
C GLY A 37 32.16 -5.57 -12.09
N PHE A 38 31.34 -4.60 -11.70
CA PHE A 38 30.09 -4.90 -11.01
C PHE A 38 29.09 -5.53 -11.99
N THR A 39 28.35 -6.53 -11.52
CA THR A 39 27.30 -7.16 -12.32
C THR A 39 25.96 -6.49 -12.08
N ARG A 40 25.26 -6.11 -13.16
CA ARG A 40 23.88 -5.61 -13.07
C ARG A 40 22.96 -6.75 -12.65
N HIS A 41 22.14 -6.50 -11.64
CA HIS A 41 21.05 -7.36 -11.22
C HIS A 41 19.73 -6.58 -11.33
N GLN A 42 18.58 -7.27 -11.21
CA GLN A 42 17.23 -6.72 -11.34
C GLN A 42 17.10 -5.25 -10.87
N GLY A 43 16.41 -4.43 -11.68
CA GLY A 43 16.05 -3.05 -11.29
C GLY A 43 17.20 -2.03 -11.28
N GLU A 44 18.23 -2.15 -12.13
CA GLU A 44 19.36 -1.20 -12.24
C GLU A 44 20.38 -1.22 -11.08
N ALA A 45 20.18 -2.05 -10.05
CA ALA A 45 21.17 -2.24 -9.00
C ALA A 45 22.39 -3.03 -9.50
N HIS A 46 23.57 -2.63 -9.07
CA HIS A 46 24.83 -3.30 -9.40
C HIS A 46 25.34 -4.06 -8.17
N ARG A 47 25.88 -5.26 -8.36
CA ARG A 47 26.30 -6.13 -7.25
C ARG A 47 27.75 -6.58 -7.39
N LEU A 48 28.42 -6.67 -6.25
CA LEU A 48 29.76 -7.24 -6.09
C LEU A 48 29.75 -8.24 -4.93
N PRO A 49 29.83 -9.55 -5.21
CA PRO A 49 30.00 -10.56 -4.18
C PRO A 49 31.34 -10.39 -3.45
N LEU A 50 31.35 -10.56 -2.13
CA LEU A 50 32.57 -10.49 -1.31
C LEU A 50 33.12 -11.87 -0.94
N GLY A 51 32.64 -12.96 -1.56
CA GLY A 51 33.11 -14.32 -1.31
C GLY A 51 34.58 -14.55 -1.70
N ASP A 52 35.06 -13.84 -2.73
CA ASP A 52 36.48 -13.73 -3.05
C ASP A 52 36.98 -12.34 -2.66
N HIS A 53 37.60 -12.23 -1.49
CA HIS A 53 38.09 -10.96 -0.96
C HIS A 53 39.19 -10.32 -1.82
N VAL A 54 39.99 -11.11 -2.53
CA VAL A 54 41.08 -10.59 -3.39
C VAL A 54 40.46 -9.95 -4.62
N HIS A 55 39.53 -10.65 -5.28
CA HIS A 55 38.78 -10.10 -6.40
C HIS A 55 37.97 -8.87 -5.99
N ALA A 56 37.22 -8.93 -4.89
CA ALA A 56 36.43 -7.80 -4.42
C ALA A 56 37.28 -6.56 -4.10
N ARG A 57 38.45 -6.73 -3.48
CA ARG A 57 39.37 -5.62 -3.22
C ARG A 57 39.93 -5.03 -4.50
N ALA A 58 40.27 -5.87 -5.49
CA ALA A 58 40.72 -5.40 -6.80
C ALA A 58 39.61 -4.60 -7.51
N THR A 59 38.38 -5.11 -7.52
CA THR A 59 37.20 -4.44 -8.10
C THR A 59 36.90 -3.10 -7.42
N LEU A 60 36.95 -3.02 -6.09
CA LEU A 60 36.76 -1.75 -5.36
C LEU A 60 37.88 -0.73 -5.63
N THR A 61 39.13 -1.20 -5.81
CA THR A 61 40.25 -0.34 -6.21
C THR A 61 40.01 0.22 -7.61
N HIS A 62 39.63 -0.64 -8.55
CA HIS A 62 39.33 -0.26 -9.92
C HIS A 62 38.11 0.67 -10.00
N LEU A 63 37.09 0.47 -9.16
CA LEU A 63 35.95 1.37 -9.03
C LEU A 63 36.37 2.80 -8.68
N HIS A 64 37.36 2.97 -7.80
CA HIS A 64 37.84 4.31 -7.44
C HIS A 64 38.47 5.02 -8.64
N GLU A 65 39.22 4.28 -9.47
CA GLU A 65 39.85 4.79 -10.69
C GLU A 65 38.79 5.12 -11.76
N THR A 66 37.89 4.19 -12.08
CA THR A 66 36.85 4.39 -13.10
C THR A 66 35.84 5.47 -12.70
N ALA A 67 35.49 5.57 -11.42
CA ALA A 67 34.61 6.63 -10.93
C ALA A 67 35.26 8.01 -11.06
N ARG A 68 36.56 8.13 -10.78
CA ARG A 68 37.32 9.37 -11.00
C ARG A 68 37.29 9.77 -12.49
N ASP A 69 37.53 8.83 -13.39
CA ASP A 69 37.54 9.08 -14.83
C ASP A 69 36.15 9.46 -15.37
N CYS A 70 35.11 8.83 -14.84
CA CYS A 70 33.71 9.13 -15.16
C CYS A 70 33.14 10.35 -14.41
N GLN A 71 33.96 11.04 -13.60
CA GLN A 71 33.53 12.16 -12.76
C GLN A 71 32.36 11.81 -11.82
N ALA A 72 32.33 10.57 -11.35
CA ALA A 72 31.35 10.06 -10.39
C ALA A 72 31.92 10.05 -8.97
N LYS A 73 31.12 10.48 -8.00
CA LYS A 73 31.48 10.41 -6.58
C LYS A 73 31.09 9.05 -6.00
N VAL A 74 32.02 8.36 -5.36
CA VAL A 74 31.71 7.13 -4.59
C VAL A 74 31.41 7.50 -3.14
N ILE A 75 30.32 6.96 -2.61
CA ILE A 75 29.85 7.16 -1.24
C ILE A 75 29.58 5.78 -0.63
N THR A 76 30.08 5.53 0.56
CA THR A 76 29.71 4.34 1.34
C THR A 76 28.57 4.68 2.28
N SER A 77 27.52 3.90 2.26
CA SER A 77 26.41 4.01 3.20
C SER A 77 26.68 3.15 4.43
N GLU A 78 26.44 3.70 5.61
CA GLU A 78 26.38 2.94 6.87
C GLU A 78 25.05 2.20 7.04
N ARG A 79 24.08 2.50 6.16
CA ARG A 79 22.73 1.94 6.19
C ARG A 79 22.67 0.64 5.39
N PRO A 80 21.98 -0.39 5.91
CA PRO A 80 21.69 -1.59 5.14
C PRO A 80 21.00 -1.25 3.82
N TYR A 81 21.17 -2.11 2.82
CA TYR A 81 20.45 -1.98 1.57
C TYR A 81 18.93 -2.11 1.79
N LEU A 82 18.13 -1.25 1.16
CA LEU A 82 16.67 -1.23 1.35
C LEU A 82 16.01 -2.59 1.01
N GLY A 83 16.55 -3.31 0.03
CA GLY A 83 16.04 -4.65 -0.30
C GLY A 83 16.13 -5.64 0.86
N ASP A 84 17.20 -5.59 1.67
CA ASP A 84 17.32 -6.47 2.84
C ASP A 84 16.32 -6.08 3.93
N ILE A 85 16.08 -4.77 4.09
CA ILE A 85 15.06 -4.26 5.01
C ILE A 85 13.67 -4.73 4.57
N ALA A 86 13.38 -4.67 3.28
CA ALA A 86 12.11 -5.11 2.70
C ALA A 86 11.89 -6.61 2.90
N VAL A 87 12.92 -7.43 2.71
CA VAL A 87 12.86 -8.88 3.00
C VAL A 87 12.56 -9.14 4.48
N VAL A 88 13.25 -8.46 5.40
CA VAL A 88 12.98 -8.61 6.85
C VAL A 88 11.55 -8.21 7.21
N VAL A 89 11.01 -7.18 6.56
CA VAL A 89 9.60 -6.80 6.76
C VAL A 89 8.68 -7.89 6.22
N ALA A 90 8.85 -8.29 4.95
CA ALA A 90 8.05 -9.31 4.27
C ALA A 90 7.99 -10.64 5.05
N GLU A 91 9.13 -11.15 5.51
CA GLU A 91 9.22 -12.40 6.29
C GLU A 91 8.48 -12.35 7.63
N ALA A 92 8.24 -11.15 8.17
CA ALA A 92 7.55 -10.96 9.46
C ALA A 92 6.04 -10.69 9.32
N LEU A 93 5.56 -10.47 8.08
CA LEU A 93 4.14 -10.29 7.78
C LEU A 93 3.43 -11.65 7.64
N PRO A 94 2.10 -11.70 7.89
CA PRO A 94 1.32 -12.92 7.70
C PRO A 94 1.25 -13.28 6.21
N GLY A 95 1.32 -14.57 5.89
CA GLY A 95 1.25 -15.06 4.50
C GLY A 95 2.62 -15.08 3.81
N SER A 96 2.60 -15.06 2.49
CA SER A 96 3.81 -15.00 1.65
C SER A 96 3.84 -13.65 0.95
N TRP A 97 4.95 -12.93 1.09
CA TRP A 97 5.10 -11.61 0.51
C TRP A 97 6.26 -11.60 -0.49
N GLU A 98 5.96 -11.21 -1.72
CA GLU A 98 6.97 -10.93 -2.74
C GLU A 98 7.55 -9.54 -2.53
N VAL A 99 8.85 -9.40 -2.79
CA VAL A 99 9.57 -8.13 -2.64
C VAL A 99 10.16 -7.72 -3.97
N GLU A 100 9.76 -6.56 -4.46
CA GLU A 100 10.34 -5.90 -5.62
C GLU A 100 11.00 -4.60 -5.18
N VAL A 101 12.25 -4.34 -5.60
CA VAL A 101 12.94 -3.08 -5.31
C VAL A 101 13.09 -2.28 -6.58
N GLU A 102 12.46 -1.11 -6.61
CA GLU A 102 12.60 -0.14 -7.68
C GLU A 102 13.68 0.89 -7.33
N HIS A 103 14.54 1.18 -8.30
CA HIS A 103 15.59 2.19 -8.14
C HIS A 103 15.27 3.39 -9.02
N TYR A 104 15.49 4.58 -8.46
CA TYR A 104 15.22 5.86 -9.11
C TYR A 104 16.52 6.67 -9.13
N PRO A 105 17.38 6.49 -10.16
CA PRO A 105 18.68 7.15 -10.23
C PRO A 105 18.60 8.69 -10.14
N ASP A 106 17.54 9.28 -10.70
CA ASP A 106 17.33 10.74 -10.66
C ASP A 106 16.73 11.21 -9.31
N GLY A 107 16.34 10.26 -8.46
CA GLY A 107 15.72 10.46 -7.16
C GLY A 107 14.24 10.85 -7.21
N SER A 108 13.67 10.95 -8.41
CA SER A 108 12.23 11.20 -8.59
C SER A 108 11.48 9.88 -8.63
N ILE A 109 10.58 9.70 -7.68
CA ILE A 109 9.61 8.60 -7.73
C ILE A 109 8.70 8.81 -8.95
N PRO A 110 8.43 7.75 -9.74
CA PRO A 110 7.53 7.86 -10.88
C PRO A 110 6.16 8.40 -10.46
N ALA A 111 5.62 9.33 -11.25
CA ALA A 111 4.33 9.95 -10.95
C ALA A 111 3.21 8.92 -10.80
N HIS A 112 3.24 7.85 -11.61
CA HIS A 112 2.28 6.77 -11.53
C HIS A 112 2.28 6.14 -10.13
N LEU A 113 3.43 5.82 -9.52
CA LEU A 113 3.47 5.20 -8.20
C LEU A 113 2.80 6.08 -7.14
N LEU A 114 2.91 7.40 -7.26
CA LEU A 114 2.25 8.35 -6.36
C LEU A 114 0.72 8.34 -6.53
N GLU A 115 0.20 8.06 -7.72
CA GLU A 115 -1.24 7.90 -7.97
C GLU A 115 -1.80 6.63 -7.29
N TRP A 116 -0.96 5.62 -7.09
CA TRP A 116 -1.32 4.37 -6.42
C TRP A 116 -1.20 4.43 -4.91
N VAL A 117 -0.59 5.46 -4.31
CA VAL A 117 -0.52 5.54 -2.83
C VAL A 117 -1.89 5.90 -2.27
N TRP A 118 -2.46 5.03 -1.44
CA TRP A 118 -3.78 5.24 -0.86
C TRP A 118 -3.81 6.50 0.04
N GLU A 119 -2.78 6.74 0.86
CA GLU A 119 -2.74 7.91 1.75
C GLU A 119 -2.20 9.20 1.10
N ALA A 120 -3.03 10.24 1.01
CA ALA A 120 -2.70 11.58 0.47
C ALA A 120 -1.74 12.46 1.31
N THR A 121 -1.34 12.05 2.51
CA THR A 121 -0.51 12.86 3.42
C THR A 121 0.42 11.94 4.22
N PRO A 122 1.18 12.41 5.22
CA PRO A 122 2.66 12.51 5.25
C PRO A 122 3.55 11.71 4.27
N ALA A 123 3.19 10.48 3.88
CA ALA A 123 3.94 9.67 2.92
C ALA A 123 4.01 10.32 1.55
N LEU A 124 2.86 10.68 0.95
CA LEU A 124 2.87 11.36 -0.34
C LEU A 124 3.63 12.70 -0.30
N SER A 125 3.55 13.44 0.81
CA SER A 125 4.35 14.65 1.02
C SER A 125 5.85 14.36 1.14
N ALA A 126 6.24 13.24 1.76
CA ALA A 126 7.62 12.79 1.87
C ALA A 126 8.19 12.39 0.51
N LEU A 127 7.43 11.58 -0.24
CA LEU A 127 7.76 11.04 -1.55
C LEU A 127 7.86 12.14 -2.62
N SER A 128 6.97 13.14 -2.57
CA SER A 128 6.93 14.23 -3.57
C SER A 128 7.99 15.32 -3.35
N LYS A 129 8.38 15.60 -2.10
CA LYS A 129 9.29 16.71 -1.77
C LYS A 129 10.76 16.30 -1.70
N SER A 130 11.04 15.01 -1.65
CA SER A 130 12.37 14.51 -1.35
C SER A 130 12.85 13.58 -2.45
N ARG A 131 14.15 13.64 -2.74
CA ARG A 131 14.77 12.70 -3.64
C ARG A 131 14.94 11.36 -2.94
N ILE A 132 14.28 10.34 -3.45
CA ILE A 132 14.32 8.98 -2.90
C ILE A 132 14.99 8.10 -3.95
N PRO A 133 16.15 7.51 -3.63
CA PRO A 133 16.93 6.75 -4.61
C PRO A 133 16.36 5.36 -4.90
N CYS A 134 15.53 4.83 -4.01
CA CYS A 134 14.85 3.54 -4.20
C CYS A 134 13.62 3.41 -3.30
N ALA A 135 12.69 2.57 -3.73
CA ALA A 135 11.56 2.11 -2.93
C ALA A 135 11.41 0.60 -3.10
N ALA A 136 10.78 -0.06 -2.14
CA ALA A 136 10.42 -1.46 -2.24
C ALA A 136 8.89 -1.60 -2.26
N ILE A 137 8.39 -2.44 -3.14
CA ILE A 137 6.98 -2.83 -3.22
C ILE A 137 6.88 -4.25 -2.66
N LEU A 138 6.04 -4.44 -1.66
CA LEU A 138 5.76 -5.74 -1.07
C LEU A 138 4.36 -6.16 -1.51
N ARG A 139 4.20 -7.37 -2.04
CA ARG A 139 2.91 -7.89 -2.53
C ARG A 139 2.57 -9.22 -1.85
N ASP A 140 1.35 -9.36 -1.34
CA ASP A 140 0.90 -10.62 -0.70
C ASP A 140 0.39 -11.68 -1.69
N GLY A 141 0.22 -11.32 -2.96
CA GLY A 141 -0.36 -12.18 -4.01
C GLY A 141 -1.90 -12.22 -3.99
N ASP A 142 -2.53 -11.76 -2.93
CA ASP A 142 -3.99 -11.68 -2.74
C ASP A 142 -4.54 -10.26 -3.04
N GLY A 143 -3.67 -9.33 -3.42
CA GLY A 143 -4.03 -8.00 -3.90
C GLY A 143 -3.65 -6.83 -2.99
N THR A 144 -3.04 -7.13 -1.83
CA THR A 144 -2.46 -6.11 -0.95
C THR A 144 -1.06 -5.77 -1.43
N GLU A 145 -0.85 -4.49 -1.71
CA GLU A 145 0.47 -3.97 -2.02
C GLU A 145 0.89 -2.89 -1.03
N LEU A 146 2.13 -2.98 -0.54
CA LEU A 146 2.71 -2.02 0.39
C LEU A 146 3.94 -1.35 -0.24
N LEU A 147 4.04 -0.05 -0.05
CA LEU A 147 5.20 0.74 -0.40
C LEU A 147 6.10 0.95 0.82
N LEU A 148 7.35 0.54 0.74
CA LEU A 148 8.38 0.77 1.73
C LEU A 148 9.46 1.70 1.16
N THR A 149 9.81 2.75 1.91
CA THR A 149 10.90 3.65 1.55
C THR A 149 11.65 4.16 2.78
N GLU A 150 12.84 4.71 2.57
CA GLU A 150 13.60 5.42 3.59
C GLU A 150 13.38 6.94 3.50
N ARG A 151 13.22 7.58 4.66
CA ARG A 151 13.11 9.03 4.77
C ARG A 151 14.50 9.68 4.86
N PRO A 152 14.92 10.48 3.87
CA PRO A 152 16.29 10.98 3.79
C PRO A 152 16.70 12.00 4.88
N TRP A 153 15.79 12.47 5.74
CA TRP A 153 16.09 13.50 6.75
C TRP A 153 16.13 13.01 8.20
N ASN A 154 15.69 11.78 8.47
CA ASN A 154 15.65 11.24 9.83
C ASN A 154 15.92 9.75 9.91
N ASP A 155 16.36 9.14 8.80
CA ASP A 155 16.77 7.73 8.75
C ASP A 155 15.69 6.77 9.28
N THR A 156 14.43 7.12 9.09
CA THR A 156 13.29 6.26 9.41
C THR A 156 12.71 5.63 8.16
N TYR A 157 12.21 4.42 8.30
CA TYR A 157 11.45 3.73 7.29
C TYR A 157 10.01 4.22 7.33
N LEU A 158 9.45 4.41 6.14
CA LEU A 158 8.05 4.71 5.93
C LEU A 158 7.43 3.53 5.18
N VAL A 159 6.31 3.02 5.69
CA VAL A 159 5.48 2.01 5.01
C VAL A 159 4.09 2.60 4.80
N GLY A 160 3.61 2.58 3.57
CA GLY A 160 2.25 2.98 3.20
C GLY A 160 1.56 1.88 2.40
N ALA A 161 0.23 1.88 2.39
CA ALA A 161 -0.54 1.01 1.50
C ALA A 161 -0.67 1.65 0.11
N LEU A 162 -0.56 0.81 -0.92
CA LEU A 162 -1.01 1.15 -2.26
C LEU A 162 -2.51 0.82 -2.40
N LEU A 163 -3.14 1.33 -3.46
CA LEU A 163 -4.52 0.98 -3.80
C LEU A 163 -4.63 -0.54 -4.05
N PRO A 164 -5.74 -1.17 -3.63
CA PRO A 164 -5.94 -2.60 -3.82
C PRO A 164 -5.95 -2.93 -5.33
N SER A 165 -5.27 -4.01 -5.68
CA SER A 165 -5.19 -4.59 -7.03
C SER A 165 -5.72 -6.02 -6.98
N PRO A 166 -6.39 -6.57 -8.01
CA PRO A 166 -6.80 -5.94 -9.26
C PRO A 166 -8.11 -5.15 -9.15
N ASP A 167 -8.80 -5.22 -8.01
CA ASP A 167 -10.20 -4.81 -7.87
C ASP A 167 -10.45 -3.30 -8.06
N HIS A 168 -9.40 -2.46 -8.15
CA HIS A 168 -9.44 -1.00 -8.33
C HIS A 168 -10.60 -0.32 -7.58
N VAL A 169 -10.80 -0.74 -6.33
CA VAL A 169 -11.93 -0.26 -5.53
C VAL A 169 -11.85 1.26 -5.43
N GLU A 170 -12.98 1.93 -5.65
CA GLU A 170 -13.18 3.36 -5.45
C GLU A 170 -13.06 3.68 -3.95
N VAL A 171 -11.83 3.93 -3.52
CA VAL A 171 -11.53 4.25 -2.11
C VAL A 171 -11.94 5.68 -1.70
N VAL A 172 -12.51 6.48 -2.62
CA VAL A 172 -12.80 7.90 -2.40
C VAL A 172 -13.77 8.10 -1.22
N GLY A 173 -13.32 8.81 -0.20
CA GLY A 173 -14.14 9.16 0.98
C GLY A 173 -14.27 8.06 2.02
N THR A 174 -13.52 6.96 1.92
CA THR A 174 -13.40 5.96 3.00
C THR A 174 -12.28 6.30 3.99
N GLY A 175 -11.42 7.26 3.65
CA GLY A 175 -10.18 7.53 4.38
C GLY A 175 -9.00 6.81 3.72
N ALA A 176 -7.89 6.71 4.43
CA ALA A 176 -6.73 5.95 4.01
C ALA A 176 -6.08 5.27 5.22
N PRO A 177 -5.49 4.08 5.05
CA PRO A 177 -4.77 3.39 6.10
C PRO A 177 -3.62 4.27 6.59
N ARG A 178 -3.38 4.28 7.91
CA ARG A 178 -2.32 5.12 8.47
C ARG A 178 -0.95 4.58 8.08
N THR A 179 -0.15 5.44 7.45
CA THR A 179 1.26 5.15 7.22
C THR A 179 2.01 4.83 8.51
N VAL A 180 2.91 3.86 8.41
CA VAL A 180 3.81 3.45 9.49
C VAL A 180 5.13 4.17 9.30
N VAL A 181 5.65 4.74 10.38
CA VAL A 181 7.00 5.32 10.43
C VAL A 181 7.76 4.65 11.55
N ALA A 182 8.88 4.01 11.23
CA ALA A 182 9.65 3.22 12.17
C ALA A 182 11.16 3.41 11.98
N THR A 183 11.93 3.25 13.05
CA THR A 183 13.40 3.37 13.03
C THR A 183 14.11 2.07 12.65
N THR A 184 13.41 0.94 12.67
CA THR A 184 13.99 -0.39 12.39
C THR A 184 13.01 -1.24 11.58
N ALA A 185 13.53 -2.20 10.81
CA ALA A 185 12.75 -3.15 10.03
C ALA A 185 11.74 -3.93 10.88
N HIS A 186 12.19 -4.47 12.01
CA HIS A 186 11.37 -5.26 12.92
C HIS A 186 10.20 -4.45 13.51
N ARG A 187 10.45 -3.18 13.86
CA ARG A 187 9.40 -2.28 14.33
C ARG A 187 8.43 -1.92 13.20
N ALA A 188 8.94 -1.67 12.00
CA ALA A 188 8.10 -1.44 10.82
C ALA A 188 7.17 -2.64 10.60
N ALA A 189 7.69 -3.87 10.60
CA ALA A 189 6.91 -5.08 10.44
C ALA A 189 5.86 -5.27 11.54
N ALA A 190 6.22 -5.02 12.81
CA ALA A 190 5.29 -5.12 13.93
C ALA A 190 4.15 -4.10 13.83
N ASP A 191 4.46 -2.85 13.48
CA ASP A 191 3.48 -1.78 13.31
C ASP A 191 2.60 -2.04 12.06
N VAL A 192 3.16 -2.58 10.98
CA VAL A 192 2.40 -2.99 9.79
C VAL A 192 1.41 -4.09 10.13
N ARG A 193 1.88 -5.18 10.76
CA ARG A 193 1.03 -6.33 11.13
C ARG A 193 -0.07 -5.97 12.13
N SER A 194 0.24 -5.12 13.11
CA SER A 194 -0.68 -4.82 14.20
C SER A 194 -1.65 -3.67 13.91
N ARG A 195 -1.33 -2.81 12.93
CA ARG A 195 -2.10 -1.59 12.67
C ARG A 195 -2.41 -1.38 11.19
N LEU A 196 -1.38 -1.33 10.33
CA LEU A 196 -1.59 -0.97 8.92
C LEU A 196 -2.45 -2.01 8.19
N LEU A 197 -2.12 -3.30 8.29
CA LEU A 197 -2.86 -4.36 7.59
C LEU A 197 -4.32 -4.47 8.09
N PRO A 198 -4.60 -4.51 9.41
CA PRO A 198 -5.98 -4.52 9.88
C PRO A 198 -6.79 -3.28 9.43
N GLU A 199 -6.19 -2.09 9.45
CA GLU A 199 -6.85 -0.86 9.00
C GLU A 199 -7.06 -0.87 7.48
N PHE A 200 -6.11 -1.38 6.70
CA PHE A 200 -6.23 -1.59 5.27
C PHE A 200 -7.37 -2.53 4.94
N GLU A 201 -7.39 -3.74 5.51
CA GLU A 201 -8.44 -4.73 5.28
C GLU A 201 -9.83 -4.16 5.61
N GLN A 202 -9.94 -3.43 6.73
CA GLN A 202 -11.19 -2.78 7.12
C GLN A 202 -11.62 -1.72 6.11
N LEU A 203 -10.70 -0.88 5.63
CA LEU A 203 -11.01 0.19 4.68
C LEU A 203 -11.35 -0.34 3.29
N VAL A 204 -10.66 -1.39 2.81
CA VAL A 204 -11.03 -2.09 1.57
C VAL A 204 -12.45 -2.63 1.68
N LEU A 205 -12.75 -3.31 2.79
CA LEU A 205 -14.07 -3.88 3.03
C LEU A 205 -15.18 -2.80 3.05
N LEU A 206 -14.92 -1.66 3.68
CA LEU A 206 -15.84 -0.52 3.69
C LEU A 206 -16.03 0.09 2.30
N ALA A 207 -14.96 0.16 1.49
CA ALA A 207 -15.02 0.66 0.13
C ALA A 207 -15.85 -0.27 -0.76
N ARG A 208 -15.60 -1.58 -0.71
CA ARG A 208 -16.41 -2.61 -1.39
C ARG A 208 -17.89 -2.55 -0.99
N LEU A 209 -18.17 -2.43 0.31
CA LEU A 209 -19.55 -2.30 0.81
C LEU A 209 -20.23 -1.04 0.26
N ARG A 210 -19.51 0.07 0.15
CA ARG A 210 -20.03 1.34 -0.37
C ARG A 210 -20.36 1.26 -1.86
N GLU A 211 -19.51 0.64 -2.66
CA GLU A 211 -19.78 0.41 -4.09
C GLU A 211 -21.03 -0.43 -4.30
N VAL A 212 -21.13 -1.58 -3.62
CA VAL A 212 -22.32 -2.43 -3.68
C VAL A 212 -23.59 -1.66 -3.28
N GLN A 213 -23.52 -0.83 -2.24
CA GLN A 213 -24.63 0.03 -1.84
C GLN A 213 -24.97 1.13 -2.87
N GLN A 214 -23.98 1.65 -3.58
CA GLN A 214 -24.18 2.66 -4.61
C GLN A 214 -24.85 2.05 -5.84
N ASP A 215 -24.35 0.90 -6.29
CA ASP A 215 -24.91 0.14 -7.40
C ASP A 215 -26.35 -0.31 -7.10
N LEU A 216 -26.60 -0.85 -5.91
CA LEU A 216 -27.95 -1.26 -5.50
C LEU A 216 -28.93 -0.08 -5.44
N ARG A 217 -28.49 1.08 -4.92
CA ARG A 217 -29.32 2.30 -4.92
C ARG A 217 -29.57 2.81 -6.34
N TRP A 218 -28.57 2.73 -7.21
CA TRP A 218 -28.73 3.12 -8.61
C TRP A 218 -29.77 2.23 -9.31
N VAL A 219 -29.65 0.90 -9.22
CA VAL A 219 -30.62 -0.04 -9.81
C VAL A 219 -32.03 0.20 -9.30
N ARG A 220 -32.20 0.43 -7.99
CA ARG A 220 -33.54 0.61 -7.38
C ARG A 220 -34.20 1.95 -7.69
N ASN A 221 -33.40 2.99 -7.91
CA ASN A 221 -33.91 4.31 -8.23
C ASN A 221 -34.13 4.51 -9.74
N ALA A 222 -33.67 3.58 -10.57
CA ALA A 222 -33.90 3.63 -12.00
C ALA A 222 -35.37 3.30 -12.32
N GLU A 223 -35.91 3.97 -13.34
CA GLU A 223 -37.26 3.67 -13.83
C GLU A 223 -37.26 2.31 -14.53
N ALA A 224 -38.38 1.58 -14.45
CA ALA A 224 -38.49 0.28 -15.08
C ALA A 224 -38.26 0.39 -16.60
N GLY A 225 -37.18 -0.23 -17.09
CA GLY A 225 -36.77 -0.19 -18.50
C GLY A 225 -35.86 0.99 -18.89
N SER A 226 -35.40 1.82 -17.93
CA SER A 226 -34.48 2.93 -18.19
C SER A 226 -33.00 2.59 -17.93
N VAL A 227 -32.70 1.41 -17.40
CA VAL A 227 -31.34 0.97 -17.12
C VAL A 227 -30.73 0.39 -18.39
N ASP A 228 -29.57 0.92 -18.80
CA ASP A 228 -28.78 0.30 -19.86
C ASP A 228 -28.29 -1.07 -19.37
N THR A 229 -28.50 -2.11 -20.19
CA THR A 229 -28.05 -3.48 -19.88
C THR A 229 -26.56 -3.56 -19.64
N VAL A 230 -25.77 -2.74 -20.35
CA VAL A 230 -24.30 -2.69 -20.17
C VAL A 230 -23.92 -2.19 -18.78
N ASP A 231 -24.61 -1.16 -18.28
CA ASP A 231 -24.34 -0.61 -16.94
C ASP A 231 -24.80 -1.57 -15.84
N LEU A 232 -25.89 -2.32 -16.08
CA LEU A 232 -26.39 -3.33 -15.16
C LEU A 232 -25.43 -4.52 -15.05
N ASP A 233 -24.92 -5.00 -16.18
CA ASP A 233 -23.93 -6.08 -16.23
C ASP A 233 -22.65 -5.68 -15.51
N ALA A 234 -22.16 -4.45 -15.73
CA ALA A 234 -20.97 -3.93 -15.05
C ALA A 234 -21.18 -3.80 -13.51
N ALA A 235 -22.39 -3.41 -13.08
CA ALA A 235 -22.73 -3.33 -11.66
C ALA A 235 -22.85 -4.72 -11.01
N LEU A 236 -23.42 -5.69 -11.73
CA LEU A 236 -23.45 -7.08 -11.30
C LEU A 236 -22.04 -7.68 -11.22
N GLU A 237 -21.18 -7.41 -12.21
CA GLU A 237 -19.78 -7.87 -12.19
C GLU A 237 -19.03 -7.34 -10.96
N ARG A 238 -19.13 -6.03 -10.67
CA ARG A 238 -18.56 -5.46 -9.43
C ARG A 238 -19.13 -6.12 -8.18
N PHE A 239 -20.44 -6.37 -8.14
CA PHE A 239 -21.05 -7.09 -7.02
C PHE A 239 -20.47 -8.49 -6.86
N LEU A 240 -20.34 -9.27 -7.94
CA LEU A 240 -19.82 -10.63 -7.91
C LEU A 240 -18.34 -10.67 -7.50
N ILE A 241 -17.55 -9.64 -7.86
CA ILE A 241 -16.17 -9.47 -7.38
C ILE A 241 -16.13 -9.20 -5.87
N HIS A 242 -17.00 -8.33 -5.36
CA HIS A 242 -16.94 -7.86 -3.97
C HIS A 242 -17.63 -8.77 -2.96
N ALA A 243 -18.71 -9.44 -3.36
CA ALA A 243 -19.59 -10.20 -2.49
C ALA A 243 -18.90 -11.34 -1.71
N PRO A 244 -17.94 -12.11 -2.27
CA PRO A 244 -17.23 -13.12 -1.50
C PRO A 244 -16.53 -12.56 -0.25
N TYR A 245 -15.86 -11.40 -0.39
CA TYR A 245 -15.19 -10.72 0.73
C TYR A 245 -16.18 -10.19 1.77
N LEU A 246 -17.33 -9.70 1.32
CA LEU A 246 -18.41 -9.22 2.18
C LEU A 246 -19.05 -10.37 2.97
N ILE A 247 -19.35 -11.49 2.32
CA ILE A 247 -19.89 -12.70 2.95
C ILE A 247 -18.91 -13.22 4.00
N GLU A 248 -17.64 -13.36 3.65
CA GLU A 248 -16.62 -13.83 4.59
C GLU A 248 -16.53 -12.91 5.83
N ALA A 249 -16.53 -11.60 5.63
CA ALA A 249 -16.52 -10.63 6.71
C ALA A 249 -17.76 -10.73 7.61
N ALA A 250 -18.95 -10.96 7.04
CA ALA A 250 -20.18 -11.17 7.80
C ALA A 250 -20.12 -12.47 8.63
N ARG A 251 -19.49 -13.53 8.10
CA ARG A 251 -19.33 -14.84 8.77
C ARG A 251 -18.29 -14.83 9.89
N ARG A 252 -17.22 -14.03 9.77
CA ARG A 252 -16.17 -13.93 10.81
C ARG A 252 -16.64 -13.26 12.13
N HIS A 253 -17.87 -12.74 12.19
CA HIS A 253 -18.39 -12.08 13.38
C HIS A 253 -18.80 -13.08 14.48
N ASP A 254 -17.85 -13.45 15.34
CA ASP A 254 -17.93 -14.47 16.40
C ASP A 254 -18.91 -14.18 17.58
N GLY A 255 -19.65 -13.06 17.57
CA GLY A 255 -20.34 -12.57 18.77
C GLY A 255 -21.86 -12.66 18.79
N LYS A 256 -22.53 -12.66 17.64
CA LYS A 256 -24.00 -12.51 17.58
C LYS A 256 -24.57 -13.31 16.41
N PRO A 257 -25.62 -14.14 16.66
CA PRO A 257 -26.34 -14.75 15.55
C PRO A 257 -26.95 -13.66 14.68
N LEU A 258 -26.70 -13.76 13.37
CA LEU A 258 -27.31 -12.92 12.35
C LEU A 258 -28.85 -13.03 12.43
N ALA A 259 -29.54 -12.00 11.96
CA ALA A 259 -30.99 -12.09 11.83
C ALA A 259 -31.36 -13.19 10.82
N GLY A 260 -32.53 -13.81 10.98
CA GLY A 260 -33.03 -14.82 10.04
C GLY A 260 -32.95 -14.45 8.54
N PRO A 261 -33.34 -13.23 8.12
CA PRO A 261 -33.21 -12.80 6.72
C PRO A 261 -31.74 -12.61 6.28
N GLU A 262 -30.89 -12.06 7.14
CA GLU A 262 -29.45 -11.86 6.89
C GLU A 262 -28.75 -13.20 6.63
N ASP A 263 -28.95 -14.18 7.50
CA ASP A 263 -28.36 -15.52 7.35
C ASP A 263 -28.86 -16.24 6.09
N ALA A 264 -30.16 -16.14 5.81
CA ALA A 264 -30.75 -16.73 4.60
C ALA A 264 -30.21 -16.08 3.31
N ALA A 265 -29.95 -14.78 3.31
CA ALA A 265 -29.33 -14.08 2.18
C ALA A 265 -27.88 -14.56 1.96
N LEU A 266 -27.07 -14.67 3.02
CA LEU A 266 -25.70 -15.20 2.93
C LEU A 266 -25.69 -16.61 2.32
N VAL A 267 -26.54 -17.51 2.82
CA VAL A 267 -26.64 -18.89 2.30
C VAL A 267 -27.03 -18.91 0.82
N ARG A 268 -27.96 -18.05 0.39
CA ARG A 268 -28.36 -17.97 -1.03
C ARG A 268 -27.21 -17.52 -1.91
N PHE A 269 -26.45 -16.49 -1.50
CA PHE A 269 -25.28 -16.06 -2.25
C PHE A 269 -24.17 -17.11 -2.25
N GLU A 270 -23.91 -17.79 -1.15
CA GLU A 270 -22.93 -18.89 -1.08
C GLU A 270 -23.29 -20.03 -2.07
N ILE A 271 -24.57 -20.39 -2.19
CA ILE A 271 -25.04 -21.37 -3.18
C ILE A 271 -24.82 -20.85 -4.60
N LEU A 272 -25.13 -19.58 -4.86
CA LEU A 272 -24.91 -18.95 -6.17
C LEU A 272 -23.43 -19.02 -6.57
N PHE A 273 -22.52 -18.59 -5.69
CA PHE A 273 -21.08 -18.59 -5.95
C PHE A 273 -20.51 -20.01 -6.13
N ALA A 274 -21.00 -20.99 -5.36
CA ALA A 274 -20.59 -22.38 -5.53
C ALA A 274 -20.96 -22.94 -6.92
N ARG A 275 -22.08 -22.51 -7.50
CA ARG A 275 -22.47 -22.87 -8.88
C ARG A 275 -21.55 -22.22 -9.91
N PHE A 276 -21.31 -20.90 -9.80
CA PHE A 276 -20.40 -20.19 -10.70
C PHE A 276 -18.98 -20.79 -10.73
N GLN A 277 -18.46 -21.22 -9.58
CA GLN A 277 -17.17 -21.89 -9.51
C GLN A 277 -17.17 -23.28 -10.17
N ALA A 278 -18.28 -24.02 -10.06
CA ALA A 278 -18.43 -25.33 -10.69
C ALA A 278 -18.51 -25.22 -12.22
N ASP A 279 -19.21 -24.21 -12.73
CA ASP A 279 -19.38 -23.97 -14.16
C ASP A 279 -18.11 -23.43 -14.82
N ALA A 280 -17.32 -22.60 -14.12
CA ALA A 280 -16.01 -22.15 -14.60
C ALA A 280 -15.00 -23.31 -14.84
N GLY A 281 -15.20 -24.45 -14.17
CA GLY A 281 -14.40 -25.67 -14.38
C GLY A 281 -14.88 -26.55 -15.54
N GLY A 282 -16.07 -26.29 -16.09
CA GLY A 282 -16.65 -27.02 -17.22
C GLY A 282 -16.48 -26.25 -18.53
N GLN A 283 -15.65 -26.75 -19.45
CA GLN A 283 -15.47 -26.17 -20.79
C GLN A 283 -16.70 -26.33 -21.72
N ASN A 284 -17.89 -25.88 -21.30
CA ASN A 284 -19.04 -25.78 -22.19
C ASN A 284 -19.37 -24.31 -22.40
N GLY A 285 -19.01 -23.78 -23.57
CA GLY A 285 -19.31 -22.41 -24.01
C GLY A 285 -20.78 -22.17 -24.33
N GLY A 286 -21.67 -22.53 -23.41
CA GLY A 286 -23.04 -22.01 -23.37
C GLY A 286 -23.04 -20.62 -22.75
N GLU A 287 -23.97 -19.78 -23.21
CA GLU A 287 -24.33 -18.52 -22.55
C GLU A 287 -24.52 -18.80 -21.03
N PRO A 288 -23.98 -17.97 -20.13
CA PRO A 288 -24.00 -18.25 -18.69
C PRO A 288 -25.44 -18.29 -18.17
N ASP A 289 -26.01 -19.49 -18.14
CA ASP A 289 -27.31 -19.86 -17.59
C ASP A 289 -27.26 -19.61 -16.07
N GLY A 290 -27.41 -18.35 -15.67
CA GLY A 290 -27.17 -17.91 -14.29
C GLY A 290 -27.02 -16.41 -14.10
N ILE A 291 -26.76 -15.60 -15.14
CA ILE A 291 -26.70 -14.13 -15.01
C ILE A 291 -28.05 -13.55 -14.59
N ASP A 292 -29.16 -14.02 -15.19
CA ASP A 292 -30.50 -13.56 -14.83
C ASP A 292 -30.88 -13.96 -13.40
N GLU A 293 -30.53 -15.18 -12.97
CA GLU A 293 -30.72 -15.65 -11.59
C GLU A 293 -29.86 -14.84 -10.61
N ALA A 294 -28.59 -14.57 -10.94
CA ALA A 294 -27.68 -13.76 -10.15
C ALA A 294 -28.17 -12.31 -10.01
N THR A 295 -28.65 -11.72 -11.11
CA THR A 295 -29.23 -10.37 -11.13
C THR A 295 -30.47 -10.31 -10.25
N ALA A 296 -31.38 -11.27 -10.39
CA ALA A 296 -32.60 -11.33 -9.57
C ALA A 296 -32.26 -11.49 -8.09
N LEU A 297 -31.34 -12.39 -7.74
CA LEU A 297 -30.91 -12.60 -6.36
C LEU A 297 -30.20 -11.37 -5.78
N TRP A 298 -29.33 -10.72 -6.57
CA TRP A 298 -28.65 -9.50 -6.19
C TRP A 298 -29.66 -8.38 -5.86
N VAL A 299 -30.60 -8.10 -6.76
CA VAL A 299 -31.61 -7.04 -6.55
C VAL A 299 -32.52 -7.35 -5.35
N GLU A 300 -32.89 -8.62 -5.16
CA GLU A 300 -33.76 -9.07 -4.06
C GLU A 300 -33.05 -9.02 -2.70
N SER A 301 -31.83 -9.56 -2.60
CA SER A 301 -31.22 -9.94 -1.32
C SER A 301 -29.95 -9.17 -0.95
N ALA A 302 -29.44 -8.27 -1.81
CA ALA A 302 -28.20 -7.55 -1.50
C ALA A 302 -28.31 -6.58 -0.32
N GLU A 303 -29.52 -6.09 0.02
CA GLU A 303 -29.70 -5.28 1.23
C GLU A 303 -29.48 -6.08 2.50
N ASP A 304 -29.99 -7.31 2.56
CA ASP A 304 -29.80 -8.19 3.72
C ASP A 304 -28.32 -8.53 3.89
N LEU A 305 -27.57 -8.75 2.79
CA LEU A 305 -26.12 -8.91 2.82
C LEU A 305 -25.43 -7.63 3.33
N VAL A 306 -25.81 -6.47 2.80
CA VAL A 306 -25.26 -5.17 3.24
C VAL A 306 -25.49 -4.94 4.73
N ASP A 307 -26.67 -5.26 5.25
CA ASP A 307 -27.03 -5.08 6.65
C ASP A 307 -26.31 -6.09 7.56
N ALA A 308 -26.14 -7.34 7.11
CA ALA A 308 -25.32 -8.34 7.79
C ALA A 308 -23.87 -7.87 7.95
N VAL A 309 -23.27 -7.38 6.86
CA VAL A 309 -21.90 -6.87 6.84
C VAL A 309 -21.76 -5.62 7.71
N ARG A 310 -22.71 -4.68 7.62
CA ARG A 310 -22.70 -3.46 8.43
C ARG A 310 -22.77 -3.80 9.93
N SER A 311 -23.61 -4.76 10.29
CA SER A 311 -23.73 -5.26 11.66
C SER A 311 -22.43 -5.91 12.14
N ALA A 312 -21.73 -6.64 11.27
CA ALA A 312 -20.45 -7.25 11.57
C ALA A 312 -19.31 -6.24 11.74
N ILE A 313 -19.23 -5.22 10.87
CA ILE A 313 -18.13 -4.24 10.86
C ILE A 313 -18.27 -3.17 11.95
N LEU A 314 -19.48 -2.62 12.13
CA LEU A 314 -19.68 -1.45 13.02
C LEU A 314 -19.99 -1.83 14.48
N GLY A 315 -20.33 -3.10 14.75
CA GLY A 315 -20.92 -3.50 16.03
C GLY A 315 -22.21 -2.71 16.33
N PRO A 316 -22.85 -2.91 17.50
CA PRO A 316 -23.98 -2.05 17.89
C PRO A 316 -23.43 -0.63 18.01
N ALA A 317 -23.99 0.30 17.22
CA ALA A 317 -23.62 1.72 17.21
C ALA A 317 -23.24 2.20 18.61
N GLY A 318 -21.94 2.17 18.91
CA GLY A 318 -21.39 2.81 20.08
C GLY A 318 -21.68 4.27 19.87
N LYS A 319 -22.61 4.83 20.65
CA LYS A 319 -22.78 6.28 20.78
C LYS A 319 -21.37 6.89 20.74
N PRO A 320 -21.10 7.89 19.89
CA PRO A 320 -19.82 8.55 19.91
C PRO A 320 -19.58 8.95 21.34
N SER A 321 -18.60 8.30 21.96
CA SER A 321 -18.04 8.76 23.21
C SER A 321 -17.38 10.05 22.80
N HIS A 322 -18.14 11.15 22.85
CA HIS A 322 -17.56 12.45 23.00
C HIS A 322 -16.67 12.32 24.23
N SER A 323 -15.38 12.06 23.97
CA SER A 323 -14.34 12.38 24.91
C SER A 323 -14.65 13.82 25.29
N ALA A 324 -15.10 14.01 26.53
CA ALA A 324 -15.32 15.31 27.08
C ALA A 324 -14.01 16.06 26.85
N ILE A 325 -14.03 17.00 25.90
CA ILE A 325 -13.02 18.03 25.83
C ILE A 325 -13.18 18.73 27.18
N ALA A 326 -12.30 18.38 28.11
CA ALA A 326 -12.06 19.21 29.26
C ALA A 326 -11.74 20.58 28.68
N THR A 327 -12.67 21.51 28.87
CA THR A 327 -12.49 22.93 28.59
C THR A 327 -11.38 23.41 29.50
N ALA A 328 -10.14 23.20 29.05
CA ALA A 328 -8.97 23.82 29.62
C ALA A 328 -9.17 25.32 29.44
N THR A 329 -9.46 25.99 30.55
CA THR A 329 -9.57 27.44 30.61
C THR A 329 -8.24 28.02 30.12
N PRO A 330 -8.25 28.94 29.14
CA PRO A 330 -7.00 29.52 28.64
C PRO A 330 -6.29 30.28 29.77
N PRO A 331 -4.95 30.18 29.88
CA PRO A 331 -4.21 30.89 30.90
C PRO A 331 -4.34 32.40 30.73
N LYS A 332 -4.63 33.07 31.85
CA LYS A 332 -4.76 34.52 31.98
C LYS A 332 -3.48 35.21 31.47
N PRO A 333 -3.56 36.22 30.60
CA PRO A 333 -2.38 36.97 30.16
C PRO A 333 -1.73 37.69 31.35
N PRO A 334 -0.39 37.77 31.40
CA PRO A 334 0.31 38.45 32.48
C PRO A 334 -0.03 39.94 32.49
N ALA A 335 -0.30 40.46 33.69
CA ALA A 335 -0.62 41.85 33.93
C ALA A 335 0.55 42.75 33.50
N ALA A 336 0.24 43.78 32.72
CA ALA A 336 1.17 44.84 32.35
C ALA A 336 1.72 45.51 33.62
N VAL A 337 3.03 45.40 33.83
CA VAL A 337 3.74 46.14 34.87
C VAL A 337 3.77 47.60 34.44
N THR A 338 3.05 48.42 35.19
CA THR A 338 3.07 49.88 35.10
C THR A 338 4.41 50.37 35.64
N ALA A 339 5.24 50.95 34.77
CA ALA A 339 6.46 51.64 35.19
C ALA A 339 6.09 52.91 36.00
N PRO A 340 6.68 53.16 37.18
CA PRO A 340 6.42 54.39 37.92
C PRO A 340 7.12 55.57 37.25
N GLY A 341 6.35 56.65 37.09
CA GLY A 341 6.78 57.91 36.53
C GLY A 341 7.97 58.52 37.27
N ARG A 342 8.86 59.13 36.48
CA ARG A 342 9.95 59.98 36.94
C ARG A 342 9.51 61.43 36.73
N THR A 343 9.21 62.11 37.82
CA THR A 343 9.02 63.57 37.87
C THR A 343 10.34 64.28 37.60
N LEU A 344 10.26 65.37 36.81
CA LEU A 344 11.20 66.49 36.81
C LEU A 344 10.71 67.55 37.79
#